data_AF-A0A811S7F6-F1
#
_entry.id   AF-A0A811S7F6-F1
#
_cell.length_a   1.000
_cell.length_b   1.000
_cell.length_c   1.000
_cell.angle_alpha   90.00
_cell.angle_beta   90.00
_cell.angle_gamma   90.00
#
_symmetry.space_group_name_H-M   'P 1'
#
loop_
_entity.id
_entity.type
_entity.pdbx_description
1 polymer ?
#
loop_
_entity_poly.entity_id
_entity_poly.type
_entity_poly.pdbx_seq_one_letter_code
_entity_poly.pdbx_strand_id
1 'polypeptide(L)'
;MQDDARLPHLSIYVEYIHKAMHGSDTGAYDAEGRFVPPKFEEIFTKHAKVRPDALTSEEIEEMILANRDPLDPQSWSAPEGEWGLIYKLASDKQGFLHKDSARGIYDGSVFYKLEEQRTSSARSDM
;
A
#
# COMPACT_ATOMS: atom_id res chain seq x y z
N MET A 1 -5.35 -41.83 -5.28
CA MET A 1 -5.33 -40.63 -6.14
C MET A 1 -5.56 -39.48 -5.20
N GLN A 2 -4.58 -38.59 -5.06
CA GLN A 2 -4.62 -37.48 -4.12
C GLN A 2 -5.32 -36.33 -4.84
N ASP A 3 -6.48 -35.91 -4.33
CA ASP A 3 -7.18 -34.74 -4.85
C ASP A 3 -6.31 -33.51 -4.60
N ASP A 4 -5.67 -33.00 -5.65
CA ASP A 4 -5.04 -31.68 -5.67
C ASP A 4 -6.16 -30.64 -5.56
N ALA A 5 -6.59 -30.36 -4.33
CA ALA A 5 -7.51 -29.27 -4.05
C ALA A 5 -6.88 -27.98 -4.57
N ARG A 6 -7.51 -27.35 -5.57
CA ARG A 6 -7.10 -26.05 -6.09
C ARG A 6 -7.04 -25.08 -4.91
N LEU A 7 -5.84 -24.64 -4.57
CA LEU A 7 -5.65 -23.59 -3.57
C LEU A 7 -6.47 -22.36 -3.98
N PRO A 8 -7.02 -21.61 -3.01
CA PRO A 8 -7.71 -20.36 -3.31
C PRO A 8 -6.74 -19.47 -4.10
N HIS A 9 -7.17 -19.07 -5.29
CA HIS A 9 -6.42 -18.18 -6.17
C HIS A 9 -7.29 -16.97 -6.47
N LEU A 10 -6.67 -15.80 -6.47
CA LEU A 10 -7.31 -14.56 -6.89
C LEU A 10 -6.86 -14.27 -8.33
N SER A 11 -7.82 -14.25 -9.26
CA SER A 11 -7.53 -13.82 -10.64
C SER A 11 -7.68 -12.31 -10.74
N ILE A 12 -6.64 -11.64 -11.23
CA ILE A 12 -6.66 -10.20 -11.49
C ILE A 12 -6.79 -9.99 -13.00
N TYR A 13 -7.86 -9.31 -13.42
CA TYR A 13 -8.09 -8.95 -14.81
C TYR A 13 -7.72 -7.49 -15.01
N VAL A 14 -6.59 -7.23 -15.66
CA VAL A 14 -6.05 -5.87 -15.85
C VAL A 14 -7.06 -4.95 -16.55
N GLU A 15 -7.81 -5.47 -17.51
CA GLU A 15 -8.89 -4.74 -18.21
C GLU A 15 -9.92 -4.12 -17.25
N TYR A 16 -10.16 -4.74 -16.09
CA TYR A 16 -11.17 -4.33 -15.12
C TYR A 16 -10.57 -3.69 -13.86
N ILE A 17 -9.28 -3.34 -13.85
CA ILE A 17 -8.61 -2.83 -12.63
C ILE A 17 -9.23 -1.52 -12.13
N HIS A 18 -9.74 -0.68 -13.04
CA HIS A 18 -10.45 0.56 -12.71
C HIS A 18 -11.68 0.33 -11.82
N LYS A 19 -12.28 -0.87 -11.83
CA LYS A 19 -13.42 -1.20 -10.95
C LYS A 19 -13.03 -1.41 -9.49
N ALA A 20 -11.73 -1.52 -9.20
CA ALA A 20 -11.21 -1.56 -7.85
C ALA A 20 -10.95 -0.17 -7.27
N MET A 21 -11.25 0.91 -8.01
CA MET A 21 -11.17 2.28 -7.51
C MET A 21 -12.40 2.61 -6.67
N HIS A 22 -12.19 3.27 -5.53
CA HIS A 22 -13.24 3.65 -4.59
C HIS A 22 -13.19 5.15 -4.25
N GLY A 23 -14.29 5.70 -3.72
CA GLY A 23 -14.39 7.12 -3.40
C GLY A 23 -13.35 7.61 -2.38
N SER A 24 -12.96 6.75 -1.43
CA SER A 24 -12.01 7.09 -0.34
C SER A 24 -10.54 6.83 -0.66
N ASP A 25 -10.20 6.55 -1.92
CA ASP A 25 -8.82 6.29 -2.31
C ASP A 25 -7.95 7.55 -2.22
N THR A 26 -6.64 7.37 -2.12
CA THR A 26 -5.67 8.48 -2.08
C THR A 26 -5.58 9.27 -3.40
N GLY A 27 -6.15 8.75 -4.48
CA GLY A 27 -6.01 9.29 -5.83
C GLY A 27 -4.65 9.05 -6.47
N ALA A 28 -3.77 8.24 -5.85
CA ALA A 28 -2.51 7.81 -6.46
C ALA A 28 -2.74 6.98 -7.74
N TYR A 29 -3.89 6.32 -7.85
CA TYR A 29 -4.48 5.89 -9.10
C TYR A 29 -5.68 6.78 -9.42
N ASP A 30 -5.86 7.15 -10.70
CA ASP A 30 -7.08 7.84 -11.14
C ASP A 30 -8.24 6.86 -11.37
N ALA A 31 -9.42 7.39 -11.70
CA ALA A 31 -10.64 6.59 -11.94
C ALA A 31 -10.51 5.56 -13.08
N GLU A 32 -9.51 5.70 -13.96
CA GLU A 32 -9.21 4.75 -15.02
C GLU A 32 -8.13 3.73 -14.62
N GLY A 33 -7.67 3.77 -13.36
CA GLY A 33 -6.63 2.90 -12.81
C GLY A 33 -5.20 3.27 -13.24
N ARG A 34 -4.94 4.52 -13.65
CA ARG A 34 -3.61 4.97 -14.07
C ARG A 34 -2.88 5.63 -12.92
N PHE A 35 -1.60 5.31 -12.74
CA PHE A 35 -0.79 5.90 -11.67
C PHE A 35 -0.59 7.41 -11.93
N VAL A 36 -0.82 8.23 -10.91
CA VAL A 36 -0.71 9.69 -10.95
C VAL A 36 0.43 10.13 -10.03
N PRO A 37 1.67 10.31 -10.55
CA PRO A 37 2.83 10.62 -9.71
C PRO A 37 2.66 11.85 -8.80
N PRO A 38 2.07 12.98 -9.26
CA PRO A 38 1.84 14.12 -8.39
C PRO A 38 0.92 13.81 -7.20
N LYS A 39 -0.08 12.94 -7.38
CA LYS A 39 -1.01 12.55 -6.31
C LYS A 39 -0.34 11.63 -5.29
N PHE A 40 0.55 10.76 -5.75
CA PHE A 40 1.40 9.99 -4.86
C PHE A 40 2.31 10.91 -4.02
N GLU A 41 2.96 11.91 -4.63
CA GLU A 41 3.79 12.87 -3.88
C GLU A 41 2.98 13.73 -2.89
N GLU A 42 1.73 14.05 -3.22
CA GLU A 42 0.81 14.77 -2.33
C GLU A 42 0.56 14.02 -1.03
N ILE A 43 0.55 12.68 -1.03
CA ILE A 43 0.36 11.87 0.20
C ILE A 43 1.40 12.28 1.25
N PHE A 44 2.68 12.25 0.88
CA PHE A 44 3.77 12.56 1.81
C PHE A 44 3.83 14.05 2.12
N THR A 45 3.59 14.90 1.12
CA THR A 45 3.58 16.35 1.34
C THR A 45 2.50 16.79 2.35
N LYS A 46 1.35 16.10 2.41
CA LYS A 46 0.25 16.42 3.32
C LYS A 46 0.35 15.73 4.68
N HIS A 47 0.76 14.46 4.68
CA HIS A 47 0.58 13.59 5.85
C HIS A 47 1.89 13.24 6.57
N ALA A 48 3.05 13.35 5.91
CA ALA A 48 4.35 13.02 6.51
C ALA A 48 4.89 14.19 7.36
N LYS A 49 4.33 14.35 8.57
CA LYS A 49 4.54 15.46 9.50
C LYS A 49 5.77 15.23 10.40
N VAL A 50 6.06 13.98 10.75
CA VAL A 50 7.22 13.60 11.57
C VAL A 50 8.50 13.58 10.75
N ARG A 51 8.45 13.01 9.53
CA ARG A 51 9.58 12.97 8.61
C ARG A 51 9.08 13.14 7.16
N PRO A 52 9.65 14.06 6.35
CA PRO A 52 9.14 14.35 5.01
C PRO A 52 9.09 13.17 4.02
N ASP A 53 9.89 12.12 4.22
CA ASP A 53 10.01 10.97 3.33
C ASP A 53 9.45 9.67 3.92
N ALA A 54 8.74 9.72 5.05
CA ALA A 54 8.14 8.52 5.63
C ALA A 54 6.88 8.81 6.46
N LEU A 55 5.98 7.82 6.49
CA LEU A 55 4.74 7.89 7.29
C LEU A 55 4.84 6.99 8.52
N THR A 56 4.31 7.46 9.64
CA THR A 56 4.00 6.62 10.81
C THR A 56 2.63 5.95 10.65
N SER A 57 2.29 5.00 11.53
CA SER A 57 0.94 4.41 11.56
C SER A 57 -0.14 5.46 11.83
N GLU A 58 0.14 6.44 12.70
CA GLU A 58 -0.81 7.50 13.04
C GLU A 58 -1.04 8.46 11.87
N GLU A 59 0.00 8.76 11.09
CA GLU A 59 -0.11 9.59 9.88
C GLU A 59 -0.85 8.87 8.75
N ILE A 60 -0.71 7.54 8.66
CA ILE A 60 -1.51 6.71 7.75
C ILE A 60 -2.98 6.71 8.15
N GLU A 61 -3.28 6.53 9.44
CA GLU A 61 -4.66 6.59 9.95
C GLU A 61 -5.27 7.97 9.68
N GLU A 62 -4.54 9.05 9.94
CA GLU A 62 -4.98 10.41 9.64
C GLU A 62 -5.23 10.64 8.15
N MET A 63 -4.35 10.13 7.27
CA MET A 63 -4.55 10.18 5.82
C MET A 63 -5.83 9.43 5.40
N ILE A 64 -6.04 8.22 5.91
CA ILE A 64 -7.25 7.43 5.59
C ILE A 64 -8.50 8.20 6.00
N LEU A 65 -8.52 8.75 7.22
CA LEU A 65 -9.65 9.54 7.72
C LEU A 65 -9.88 10.81 6.89
N ALA A 66 -8.81 11.49 6.46
CA ALA A 66 -8.88 12.70 5.65
C ALA A 66 -9.44 12.44 4.23
N ASN A 67 -9.23 11.24 3.69
CA ASN A 67 -9.68 10.88 2.35
C ASN A 67 -11.06 10.24 2.31
N ARG A 68 -11.70 9.95 3.45
CA ARG A 68 -13.04 9.34 3.47
C ARG A 68 -14.06 10.16 2.67
N ASP A 69 -14.68 9.53 1.69
CA ASP A 69 -15.81 10.10 0.98
C ASP A 69 -17.09 9.93 1.83
N PRO A 70 -17.70 11.01 2.34
CA PRO A 70 -18.93 10.92 3.13
C PRO A 70 -20.13 10.43 2.31
N LEU A 71 -20.07 10.49 0.98
CA LEU A 71 -21.12 10.01 0.07
C LEU A 71 -20.93 8.54 -0.34
N ASP A 72 -19.79 7.93 -0.02
CA ASP A 72 -19.51 6.51 -0.27
C ASP A 72 -18.93 5.82 1.00
N PRO A 73 -19.76 5.52 2.01
CA PRO A 73 -19.31 4.83 3.23
C PRO A 73 -18.82 3.39 2.99
N GLN A 74 -19.20 2.77 1.87
CA GLN A 74 -18.76 1.42 1.54
C GLN A 74 -17.28 1.39 1.15
N SER A 75 -16.74 2.51 0.66
CA SER A 75 -15.33 2.64 0.29
C SER A 75 -14.36 2.75 1.48
N TRP A 76 -14.84 2.94 2.71
CA TRP A 76 -13.94 3.32 3.82
C TRP A 76 -13.00 2.20 4.28
N SER A 77 -13.42 0.95 4.18
CA SER A 77 -12.64 -0.19 4.71
C SER A 77 -11.49 -0.63 3.80
N ALA A 78 -11.56 -0.35 2.50
CA ALA A 78 -10.51 -0.75 1.56
C ALA A 78 -9.18 -0.03 1.84
N PRO A 79 -9.12 1.32 1.95
CA PRO A 79 -7.90 2.03 2.32
C PRO A 79 -7.32 1.59 3.68
N GLU A 80 -8.17 1.27 4.68
CA GLU A 80 -7.72 0.75 5.98
C GLU A 80 -6.97 -0.57 5.84
N GLY A 81 -7.52 -1.52 5.08
CA GLY A 81 -6.90 -2.82 4.84
C GLY A 81 -5.62 -2.71 4.01
N GLU A 82 -5.66 -1.94 2.93
CA GLU A 82 -4.54 -1.80 2.00
C GLU A 82 -3.35 -1.10 2.65
N TRP A 83 -3.54 0.09 3.21
CA TRP A 83 -2.45 0.83 3.84
C TRP A 83 -1.97 0.18 5.13
N GLY A 84 -2.87 -0.45 5.90
CA GLY A 84 -2.48 -1.24 7.06
C GLY A 84 -1.58 -2.43 6.70
N LEU A 85 -1.89 -3.12 5.60
CA LEU A 85 -1.04 -4.20 5.10
C LEU A 85 0.31 -3.69 4.61
N ILE A 86 0.33 -2.59 3.83
CA ILE A 86 1.56 -1.97 3.32
C ILE A 86 2.47 -1.56 4.49
N TYR A 87 1.92 -0.88 5.49
CA TYR A 87 2.66 -0.48 6.68
C TYR A 87 3.26 -1.68 7.40
N LYS A 88 2.47 -2.72 7.67
CA LYS A 88 2.96 -3.93 8.33
C LYS A 88 4.05 -4.65 7.53
N LEU A 89 3.94 -4.63 6.20
CA LEU A 89 4.85 -5.34 5.31
C LEU A 89 6.18 -4.60 5.12
N ALA A 90 6.15 -3.28 4.98
CA ALA A 90 7.25 -2.51 4.41
C ALA A 90 7.80 -1.38 5.30
N SER A 91 7.28 -1.22 6.52
CA SER A 91 7.85 -0.31 7.51
C SER A 91 9.18 -0.82 8.07
N ASP A 92 10.07 0.10 8.41
CA ASP A 92 11.32 -0.23 9.08
C ASP A 92 11.11 -0.60 10.56
N LYS A 93 12.19 -0.99 11.24
CA LYS A 93 12.18 -1.35 12.66
C LYS A 93 11.84 -0.17 13.59
N GLN A 94 11.86 1.06 13.10
CA GLN A 94 11.51 2.27 13.84
C GLN A 94 10.03 2.68 13.62
N GLY A 95 9.28 1.95 12.79
CA GLY A 95 7.87 2.24 12.52
C GLY A 95 7.65 3.27 11.42
N PHE A 96 8.61 3.43 10.49
CA PHE A 96 8.48 4.34 9.36
C PHE A 96 8.25 3.59 8.05
N LEU A 97 7.13 3.89 7.39
CA LEU A 97 6.89 3.51 6.00
C LEU A 97 7.51 4.55 5.09
N HIS A 98 8.70 4.25 4.55
CA HIS A 98 9.43 5.13 3.65
C HIS A 98 8.72 5.28 2.31
N LYS A 99 8.78 6.50 1.74
CA LYS A 99 8.19 6.86 0.44
C LYS A 99 8.59 5.89 -0.66
N ASP A 100 9.87 5.54 -0.74
CA ASP A 100 10.35 4.60 -1.76
C ASP A 100 9.77 3.19 -1.59
N SER A 101 9.58 2.74 -0.35
CA SER A 101 8.91 1.45 -0.07
C SER A 101 7.44 1.49 -0.49
N ALA A 102 6.72 2.58 -0.17
CA ALA A 102 5.33 2.77 -0.59
C ALA A 102 5.21 2.87 -2.12
N ARG A 103 6.12 3.60 -2.78
CA ARG A 103 6.18 3.71 -4.24
C ARG A 103 6.40 2.35 -4.89
N GLY A 104 7.23 1.51 -4.25
CA GLY A 104 7.54 0.18 -4.71
C GLY A 104 6.38 -0.82 -4.66
N ILE A 105 5.28 -0.50 -3.96
CA ILE A 105 4.04 -1.30 -4.04
C ILE A 105 3.41 -1.17 -5.43
N TYR A 106 3.49 0.02 -6.03
CA TYR A 106 2.86 0.30 -7.33
C TYR A 106 3.59 -0.36 -8.51
N ASP A 107 4.91 -0.54 -8.43
CA ASP A 107 5.73 -1.14 -9.50
C ASP A 107 6.34 -2.49 -9.15
N GLY A 108 6.10 -3.00 -7.94
CA GLY A 108 6.60 -4.28 -7.45
C GLY A 108 8.04 -4.27 -6.93
N SER A 109 8.78 -3.15 -7.02
CA SER A 109 10.18 -3.08 -6.58
C SER A 109 10.35 -3.34 -5.08
N VAL A 110 9.32 -3.10 -4.26
CA VAL A 110 9.36 -3.34 -2.82
C VAL A 110 9.60 -4.82 -2.47
N PHE A 111 9.12 -5.76 -3.30
CA PHE A 111 9.26 -7.18 -3.01
C PHE A 111 10.71 -7.65 -3.10
N TYR A 112 11.50 -7.10 -4.02
CA TYR A 112 12.94 -7.37 -4.09
C TYR A 112 13.68 -6.83 -2.86
N LYS A 113 13.32 -5.62 -2.40
CA LYS A 113 13.86 -5.05 -1.17
C LYS A 113 13.55 -5.92 0.05
N LEU A 114 12.33 -6.42 0.16
CA LEU A 114 11.91 -7.30 1.27
C LEU A 114 12.63 -8.65 1.23
N GLU A 115 12.85 -9.21 0.04
CA GLU A 115 13.60 -10.46 -0.13
C GLU A 115 15.08 -10.31 0.29
N GLU A 116 15.72 -9.20 -0.10
CA GLU A 116 17.09 -8.87 0.33
C GLU A 116 17.20 -8.71 1.85
N GLN A 117 16.24 -8.04 2.49
CA GLN A 117 16.19 -7.88 3.94
C GLN A 117 16.00 -9.22 4.66
N ARG A 118 15.13 -10.09 4.13
CA ARG A 118 14.89 -11.43 4.67
C ARG A 118 16.14 -12.29 4.60
N THR A 119 16.81 -12.33 3.45
CA THR A 119 18.03 -13.13 3.25
C THR A 119 19.21 -12.61 4.07
N SER A 120 19.31 -11.29 4.24
CA SER A 120 20.36 -10.67 5.07
C SER A 120 20.13 -10.90 6.57
N SER A 121 18.88 -10.89 7.03
CA SER A 121 18.54 -11.23 8.42
C SER A 121 18.86 -12.71 8.70
N ALA A 122 18.45 -13.62 7.81
CA ALA A 122 18.74 -15.06 7.95
C ALA A 122 20.25 -15.36 7.98
N ARG A 123 21.07 -14.58 7.26
CA ARG A 123 22.54 -14.68 7.33
C ARG A 123 23.15 -14.09 8.59
N SER A 124 22.49 -13.13 9.23
CA SER A 124 22.97 -12.51 10.47
C SER A 124 22.67 -13.37 11.71
N ASP A 125 21.68 -14.25 11.60
CA ASP A 125 21.26 -15.19 12.65
C ASP A 125 22.01 -16.54 12.60
N MET A 126 22.96 -16.70 11.67
CA MET A 126 23.77 -17.91 11.45
C MET A 126 25.23 -17.68 11.87
#